data_AF-A0A7S0SV44-F1
#
_entry.id   AF-A0A7S0SV44-F1
#
_cell.length_a   1.000
_cell.length_b   1.000
_cell.length_c   1.000
_cell.angle_alpha   90.00
_cell.angle_beta   90.00
_cell.angle_gamma   90.00
#
_symmetry.space_group_name_H-M   'P 1'
#
loop_
_entity.id
_entity.type
_entity.pdbx_description
1 polymer ?
#
loop_
_entity_poly.entity_id
_entity_poly.type
_entity_poly.pdbx_seq_one_letter_code
_entity_poly.pdbx_strand_id
1 'polypeptide(L)'
;NTMNYTTNIDNSNNRIATSCNSTFNKDNIILSSNIYKKPSPFPLLDDIVIQLKGSIGGIKGEISGWTIYKSASNNNPPIYRIRYQILHNRYCNRIKRFHKSNHIQLEVDYYYGSCYQLCWDPECIGYKSDPIFISHEYIPDYKELCLLDGIDVDNLQLT
;
A
#
# COMPACT_ATOMS: atom_id res chain seq x y z
N ASN A 1 39.90 24.24 -2.48
CA ASN A 1 39.29 24.12 -1.15
C ASN A 1 37.78 24.12 -1.33
N THR A 2 37.20 22.95 -1.63
CA THR A 2 35.74 22.80 -1.74
C THR A 2 35.42 21.36 -1.36
N MET A 3 34.81 21.19 -0.18
CA MET A 3 34.41 19.88 0.35
C MET A 3 33.12 19.42 -0.34
N ASN A 4 33.14 18.21 -0.91
CA ASN A 4 31.94 17.50 -1.34
C ASN A 4 31.45 16.64 -0.17
N TYR A 5 30.24 16.92 0.34
CA TYR A 5 29.59 16.09 1.34
C TYR A 5 28.91 14.91 0.65
N THR A 6 29.53 13.73 0.73
CA THR A 6 28.91 12.45 0.41
C THR A 6 28.31 11.89 1.70
N THR A 7 26.99 11.91 1.85
CA THR A 7 26.34 11.21 2.97
C THR A 7 26.11 9.75 2.59
N ASN A 8 26.93 8.89 3.19
CA ASN A 8 26.77 7.45 3.26
C ASN A 8 25.40 7.11 3.87
N ILE A 9 24.61 6.30 3.17
CA ILE A 9 23.44 5.63 3.74
C ILE A 9 23.95 4.30 4.29
N ASP A 10 24.02 4.21 5.61
CA ASP A 10 24.48 3.04 6.33
C ASP A 10 23.56 1.83 6.09
N ASN A 11 24.15 0.83 5.43
CA ASN A 11 23.64 -0.52 5.31
C ASN A 11 23.76 -1.24 6.66
N SER A 12 22.75 -1.14 7.51
CA SER A 12 22.56 -2.12 8.58
C SER A 12 21.09 -2.24 8.99
N ASN A 13 20.40 -3.18 8.35
CA ASN A 13 19.40 -4.06 8.98
C ASN A 13 18.92 -5.10 7.95
N ASN A 14 19.85 -5.98 7.54
CA ASN A 14 19.53 -7.24 6.87
C ASN A 14 18.85 -8.18 7.88
N ARG A 15 17.54 -8.00 8.07
CA ARG A 15 16.66 -9.11 8.46
C ARG A 15 16.00 -9.61 7.19
N ILE A 16 16.58 -10.67 6.63
CA ILE A 16 16.01 -11.43 5.53
C ILE A 16 14.70 -12.05 6.04
N ALA A 17 13.60 -11.31 5.87
CA ALA A 17 12.24 -11.83 5.95
C ALA A 17 11.84 -12.19 4.53
N THR A 18 12.24 -13.39 4.10
CA THR A 18 11.79 -13.98 2.84
C THR A 18 10.34 -14.45 2.97
N SER A 19 9.54 -14.13 1.94
CA SER A 19 8.21 -14.65 1.59
C SER A 19 6.94 -13.90 2.05
N CYS A 20 6.84 -12.61 1.75
CA CYS A 20 5.73 -12.17 0.89
C CYS A 20 6.22 -11.06 -0.04
N ASN A 21 7.32 -11.34 -0.73
CA ASN A 21 7.83 -10.45 -1.76
C ASN A 21 6.92 -10.60 -2.99
N SER A 22 5.85 -9.81 -3.05
CA SER A 22 5.68 -9.08 -4.31
C SER A 22 6.84 -8.09 -4.33
N THR A 23 8.00 -8.51 -4.83
CA THR A 23 9.09 -7.60 -5.17
C THR A 23 8.47 -6.66 -6.18
N PHE A 24 8.00 -5.50 -5.71
CA PHE A 24 7.54 -4.47 -6.61
C PHE A 24 8.72 -4.20 -7.53
N ASN A 25 8.52 -4.37 -8.84
CA ASN A 25 9.47 -3.81 -9.78
C ASN A 25 9.54 -2.32 -9.42
N LYS A 26 10.75 -1.81 -9.11
CA LYS A 26 10.92 -0.43 -8.64
C LYS A 26 10.34 0.57 -9.64
N ASP A 27 10.38 0.23 -10.92
CA ASP A 27 9.85 1.03 -12.03
C ASP A 27 8.33 1.23 -11.97
N ASN A 28 7.63 0.42 -11.18
CA ASN A 28 6.18 0.50 -10.99
C ASN A 28 5.77 1.32 -9.77
N ILE A 29 6.71 1.69 -8.90
CA ILE A 29 6.43 2.50 -7.71
C ILE A 29 6.31 3.96 -8.14
N ILE A 30 5.19 4.58 -7.80
CA ILE A 30 4.90 5.99 -8.12
C ILE A 30 5.36 6.86 -6.95
N LEU A 31 4.90 6.49 -5.75
CA LEU A 31 5.19 7.25 -4.54
C LEU A 31 5.17 6.32 -3.34
N SER A 32 6.00 6.59 -2.35
CA SER A 32 5.95 5.86 -1.09
C SER A 32 6.41 6.72 0.08
N SER A 33 5.98 6.33 1.26
CA SER A 33 6.58 6.81 2.50
C SER A 33 6.57 5.74 3.57
N ASN A 34 7.69 5.63 4.29
CA ASN A 34 7.80 4.88 5.53
C ASN A 34 7.99 5.82 6.73
N ILE A 35 7.70 7.11 6.56
CA ILE A 35 7.74 8.08 7.66
C ILE A 35 6.48 7.86 8.49
N TYR A 36 6.68 7.50 9.76
CA TYR A 36 5.58 7.24 10.68
C TYR A 36 4.61 8.43 10.75
N LYS A 37 3.30 8.14 10.65
CA LYS A 37 2.19 9.11 10.62
C LYS A 37 2.22 10.10 9.45
N LYS A 38 3.08 9.94 8.45
CA LYS A 38 2.97 10.73 7.22
C LYS A 38 1.75 10.24 6.42
N PRO A 39 0.73 11.08 6.20
CA PRO A 39 -0.43 10.68 5.41
C PRO A 39 -0.04 10.36 3.98
N SER A 40 -0.85 9.56 3.31
CA SER A 40 -0.77 9.41 1.86
C SER A 40 -1.28 10.69 1.18
N PRO A 41 -1.12 10.81 -0.15
CA PRO A 41 -1.79 11.84 -0.93
C PRO A 41 -3.33 11.83 -0.80
N PHE A 42 -3.90 10.75 -0.24
CA PHE A 42 -5.33 10.52 -0.12
C PHE A 42 -5.73 10.29 1.35
N PRO A 43 -5.67 11.32 2.22
CA PRO A 43 -5.93 11.17 3.66
C PRO A 43 -7.34 10.67 3.99
N LEU A 44 -8.34 10.99 3.16
CA LEU A 44 -9.70 10.44 3.34
C LEU A 44 -9.72 8.91 3.16
N LEU A 45 -8.96 8.38 2.19
CA LEU A 45 -8.84 6.95 1.98
C LEU A 45 -8.07 6.27 3.13
N ASP A 46 -7.03 6.92 3.65
CA ASP A 46 -6.25 6.44 4.81
C ASP A 46 -7.19 6.14 5.99
N ASP A 47 -8.07 7.09 6.33
CA ASP A 47 -9.02 6.97 7.43
C ASP A 47 -10.02 5.83 7.21
N ILE A 48 -10.59 5.72 6.00
CA ILE A 48 -11.56 4.68 5.65
C ILE A 48 -10.92 3.29 5.71
N VAL A 49 -9.68 3.13 5.25
CA VAL A 49 -8.95 1.86 5.32
C VAL A 49 -8.73 1.43 6.79
N ILE A 50 -8.35 2.37 7.66
CA ILE A 50 -8.19 2.10 9.11
C ILE A 50 -9.54 1.69 9.74
N GLN A 51 -10.63 2.34 9.37
CA GLN A 51 -11.97 2.04 9.89
C GLN A 51 -12.48 0.66 9.44
N LEU A 52 -12.32 0.32 8.15
CA LEU A 52 -12.87 -0.92 7.57
C LEU A 52 -12.09 -2.18 7.97
N LYS A 53 -10.76 -2.10 8.01
CA LYS A 53 -9.89 -3.28 8.17
C LYS A 53 -8.74 -3.09 9.14
N GLY A 54 -8.37 -1.84 9.47
CA GLY A 54 -7.31 -1.55 10.43
C GLY A 54 -7.73 -1.72 11.90
N SER A 55 -9.03 -1.84 12.18
CA SER A 55 -9.56 -1.85 13.55
C SER A 55 -10.43 -3.09 13.79
N ILE A 56 -9.89 -4.07 14.50
CA ILE A 56 -10.53 -5.36 14.81
C ILE A 56 -10.33 -5.69 16.30
N GLY A 57 -11.38 -6.18 16.96
CA GLY A 57 -11.30 -6.64 18.35
C GLY A 57 -11.04 -5.52 19.36
N GLY A 58 -11.48 -4.29 19.07
CA GLY A 58 -11.29 -3.12 19.94
C GLY A 58 -9.91 -2.47 19.87
N ILE A 59 -8.98 -2.99 19.06
CA ILE A 59 -7.66 -2.40 18.85
C ILE A 59 -7.69 -1.57 17.57
N LYS A 60 -7.46 -0.26 17.66
CA LYS A 60 -7.31 0.62 16.50
C LYS A 60 -5.91 0.45 15.90
N GLY A 61 -5.84 0.18 14.60
CA GLY A 61 -4.59 0.15 13.85
C GLY A 61 -4.12 1.55 13.43
N GLU A 62 -2.86 1.65 13.04
CA GLU A 62 -2.26 2.88 12.52
C GLU A 62 -1.44 2.59 11.26
N ILE A 63 -1.42 3.53 10.31
CA ILE A 63 -0.57 3.43 9.12
C ILE A 63 0.86 3.84 9.48
N SER A 64 1.83 2.92 9.34
CA SER A 64 3.27 3.24 9.47
C SER A 64 3.91 3.66 8.17
N GLY A 65 3.31 3.29 7.05
CA GLY A 65 3.84 3.56 5.73
C GLY A 65 2.89 3.10 4.65
N TRP A 66 3.11 3.62 3.45
CA TRP A 66 2.29 3.38 2.29
C TRP A 66 3.14 3.42 1.02
N THR A 67 2.71 2.68 0.00
CA THR A 67 3.33 2.64 -1.33
C THR A 67 2.23 2.64 -2.37
N ILE A 68 2.22 3.65 -3.25
CA ILE A 68 1.41 3.70 -4.46
C ILE A 68 2.25 3.12 -5.60
N TYR A 69 1.65 2.20 -6.36
CA TYR A 69 2.29 1.59 -7.51
C TYR A 69 1.26 1.28 -8.60
N LYS A 70 1.76 1.09 -9.82
CA LYS A 70 0.97 0.67 -10.97
C LYS A 70 1.30 -0.74 -11.40
N SER A 71 0.36 -1.39 -12.07
CA SER A 71 0.62 -2.61 -12.84
C SER A 71 0.12 -2.40 -14.26
N ALA A 72 0.87 -2.96 -15.22
CA ALA A 72 0.40 -3.06 -16.59
C ALA A 72 -0.96 -3.76 -16.65
N SER A 73 -1.83 -3.27 -17.52
CA SER A 73 -3.10 -3.88 -17.90
C SER A 73 -3.02 -4.22 -19.37
N ASN A 74 -3.57 -5.36 -19.79
CA ASN A 74 -3.50 -5.83 -21.17
C ASN A 74 -4.12 -4.84 -22.17
N ASN A 75 -5.01 -3.94 -21.72
CA ASN A 75 -5.82 -3.11 -22.61
C ASN A 75 -5.47 -1.61 -22.61
N ASN A 76 -4.50 -1.15 -21.80
CA ASN A 76 -4.44 0.27 -21.38
C ASN A 76 -5.79 0.74 -20.76
N PRO A 77 -5.80 1.65 -19.78
CA PRO A 77 -4.68 2.32 -19.13
C PRO A 77 -4.20 1.51 -17.87
N PRO A 78 -3.09 1.89 -17.19
CA PRO A 78 -2.56 1.11 -16.06
C PRO A 78 -3.53 1.02 -14.88
N ILE A 79 -3.41 -0.06 -14.09
CA ILE A 79 -4.15 -0.21 -12.83
C ILE A 79 -3.28 0.28 -11.70
N TYR A 80 -3.78 1.25 -10.95
CA TYR A 80 -3.13 1.79 -9.77
C TYR A 80 -3.57 1.04 -8.51
N ARG A 81 -2.66 0.93 -7.55
CA ARG A 81 -2.94 0.40 -6.21
C ARG A 81 -2.16 1.16 -5.15
N ILE A 82 -2.66 1.15 -3.93
CA ILE A 82 -1.92 1.59 -2.74
C ILE A 82 -1.86 0.46 -1.74
N ARG A 83 -0.67 0.24 -1.18
CA ARG A 83 -0.46 -0.72 -0.10
C ARG A 83 -0.03 -0.01 1.16
N TYR A 84 -0.78 -0.23 2.23
CA TYR A 84 -0.54 0.28 3.58
C TYR A 84 0.12 -0.78 4.45
N GLN A 85 1.03 -0.34 5.32
CA GLN A 85 1.57 -1.13 6.42
C GLN A 85 0.84 -0.73 7.71
N ILE A 86 0.27 -1.70 8.43
CA ILE A 86 -0.54 -1.43 9.61
C ILE A 86 0.19 -1.84 10.90
N LEU A 87 0.36 -0.88 11.81
CA LEU A 87 0.82 -1.08 13.20
C LEU A 87 -0.35 -1.29 14.15
N HIS A 88 -0.02 -1.78 15.34
CA HIS A 88 -0.90 -2.02 16.50
C HIS A 88 -1.97 -3.09 16.29
N ASN A 89 -2.72 -3.06 15.19
CA ASN A 89 -3.64 -4.13 14.82
C ASN A 89 -2.98 -5.12 13.86
N ARG A 90 -2.74 -6.34 14.36
CA ARG A 90 -2.11 -7.44 13.61
C ARG A 90 -3.07 -8.61 13.38
N TYR A 91 -4.38 -8.36 13.41
CA TYR A 91 -5.37 -9.42 13.26
C TYR A 91 -5.35 -9.98 11.84
N CYS A 92 -5.21 -11.29 11.71
CA CYS A 92 -5.22 -11.97 10.42
C CYS A 92 -6.52 -12.73 10.18
N ASN A 93 -7.17 -12.40 9.07
CA ASN A 93 -8.41 -13.02 8.62
C ASN A 93 -8.21 -14.46 8.14
N ARG A 94 -6.98 -14.90 7.83
CA ARG A 94 -6.70 -16.29 7.44
C ARG A 94 -6.77 -17.22 8.66
N ILE A 95 -5.96 -16.91 9.68
CA ILE A 95 -5.77 -17.74 10.87
C ILE A 95 -6.68 -17.33 12.05
N LYS A 96 -7.49 -16.28 11.85
CA LYS A 96 -8.48 -15.77 12.81
C LYS A 96 -7.91 -15.38 14.18
N ARG A 97 -6.65 -14.92 14.20
CA ARG A 97 -5.96 -14.44 15.41
C ARG A 97 -4.95 -13.35 15.08
N PHE A 98 -4.45 -12.70 16.13
CA PHE A 98 -3.36 -11.72 16.00
C PHE A 98 -2.01 -12.41 15.74
N HIS A 99 -1.21 -11.85 14.83
CA HIS A 99 0.20 -12.21 14.70
C HIS A 99 1.02 -11.68 15.88
N LYS A 100 2.05 -12.43 16.29
CA LYS A 100 2.90 -12.08 17.45
C LYS A 100 3.80 -10.88 17.18
N SER A 101 4.48 -10.86 16.02
CA SER A 101 5.51 -9.85 15.72
C SER A 101 5.34 -9.16 14.38
N ASN A 102 4.68 -9.81 13.42
CA ASN A 102 4.56 -9.32 12.06
C ASN A 102 3.36 -8.38 11.92
N HIS A 103 3.55 -7.33 11.12
CA HIS A 103 2.47 -6.42 10.73
C HIS A 103 1.59 -7.07 9.66
N ILE A 104 0.37 -6.57 9.52
CA ILE A 104 -0.46 -6.86 8.35
C ILE A 104 -0.29 -5.75 7.32
N GLN A 105 -0.67 -6.02 6.08
CA GLN A 105 -0.82 -4.99 5.06
C GLN A 105 -2.26 -4.92 4.60
N LEU A 106 -2.65 -3.73 4.18
CA LEU A 106 -3.91 -3.51 3.48
C LEU A 106 -3.59 -2.99 2.09
N GLU A 107 -4.21 -3.53 1.07
CA GLU A 107 -4.01 -3.12 -0.32
C GLU A 107 -5.35 -2.66 -0.90
N VAL A 108 -5.39 -1.45 -1.42
CA VAL A 108 -6.54 -0.92 -2.15
C VAL A 108 -6.24 -0.99 -3.63
N ASP A 109 -7.15 -1.61 -4.38
CA ASP A 109 -7.21 -1.58 -5.83
C ASP A 109 -8.16 -0.46 -6.26
N TYR A 110 -7.60 0.60 -6.85
CA TYR A 110 -8.37 1.78 -7.24
C TYR A 110 -9.32 1.50 -8.41
N TYR A 111 -9.03 0.51 -9.26
CA TYR A 111 -9.89 0.18 -10.39
C TYR A 111 -11.17 -0.51 -9.93
N TYR A 112 -11.06 -1.46 -9.00
CA TYR A 112 -12.22 -2.17 -8.45
C TYR A 112 -12.83 -1.50 -7.21
N GLY A 113 -12.22 -0.44 -6.69
CA GLY A 113 -12.64 0.20 -5.44
C GLY A 113 -12.68 -0.77 -4.27
N SER A 114 -11.64 -1.61 -4.13
CA SER A 114 -11.68 -2.73 -3.18
C SER A 114 -10.41 -2.81 -2.32
N CYS A 115 -10.58 -3.17 -1.05
CA CYS A 115 -9.53 -3.34 -0.07
C CYS A 115 -9.34 -4.81 0.29
N TYR A 116 -8.09 -5.25 0.33
CA TYR A 116 -7.69 -6.61 0.70
C TYR A 116 -6.73 -6.57 1.88
N GLN A 117 -6.79 -7.58 2.74
CA GLN A 117 -5.73 -7.84 3.71
C GLN A 117 -4.69 -8.79 3.12
N LEU A 118 -3.42 -8.43 3.31
CA LEU A 118 -2.25 -9.27 3.07
C LEU A 118 -1.49 -9.44 4.40
N CYS A 119 -0.63 -10.46 4.49
CA CYS A 119 0.14 -10.73 5.69
C CYS A 119 1.61 -11.00 5.37
N TRP A 120 2.50 -10.47 6.22
CA TRP A 120 3.94 -10.75 6.17
C TRP A 120 4.35 -12.07 6.83
N ASP A 121 3.43 -12.70 7.55
CA ASP A 121 3.74 -13.87 8.34
C ASP A 121 4.03 -15.10 7.46
N PRO A 122 5.08 -15.89 7.75
CA PRO A 122 5.38 -17.12 7.02
C PRO A 122 4.23 -18.14 7.01
N GLU A 123 3.36 -18.12 8.01
CA GLU A 123 2.15 -18.97 8.03
C GLU A 123 1.09 -18.47 7.03
N CYS A 124 1.22 -17.24 6.53
CA CYS A 124 0.25 -16.56 5.66
C CYS A 124 0.82 -16.17 4.29
N ILE A 125 1.89 -16.83 3.84
CA ILE A 125 2.50 -16.59 2.52
C ILE A 125 1.44 -16.72 1.43
N GLY A 126 1.38 -15.71 0.55
CA GLY A 126 0.44 -15.67 -0.58
C GLY A 126 -1.01 -15.40 -0.18
N TYR A 127 -1.29 -15.14 1.09
CA TYR A 127 -2.65 -14.81 1.53
C TYR A 127 -3.10 -13.45 1.01
N LYS A 128 -4.28 -13.44 0.39
CA LYS A 128 -5.07 -12.27 0.07
C LYS A 128 -6.50 -12.54 0.54
N SER A 129 -7.05 -11.66 1.37
CA SER A 129 -8.43 -11.83 1.85
C SER A 129 -9.44 -11.60 0.74
N ASP A 130 -10.70 -11.95 1.00
CA ASP A 130 -11.82 -11.47 0.19
C ASP A 130 -11.86 -9.93 0.18
N PRO A 131 -12.30 -9.32 -0.93
CA PRO A 131 -12.40 -7.87 -1.05
C PRO A 131 -13.45 -7.31 -0.10
N ILE A 132 -13.16 -6.15 0.50
CA ILE A 132 -14.18 -5.23 0.98
C ILE A 132 -14.26 -4.08 -0.02
N PHE A 133 -15.46 -3.81 -0.52
CA PHE A 133 -15.70 -2.67 -1.39
C PHE A 133 -15.71 -1.37 -0.59
N ILE A 134 -15.02 -0.37 -1.13
CA ILE A 134 -14.99 1.00 -0.63
C ILE A 134 -15.98 1.81 -1.47
N SER A 135 -16.73 2.70 -0.83
CA SER A 135 -17.60 3.64 -1.55
C SER A 135 -16.77 4.46 -2.55
N HIS A 136 -17.33 4.68 -3.74
CA HIS A 136 -16.61 5.37 -4.82
C HIS A 136 -16.17 6.79 -4.42
N GLU A 137 -16.87 7.43 -3.49
CA GLU A 137 -16.58 8.78 -3.00
C GLU A 137 -15.26 8.90 -2.22
N TYR A 138 -14.70 7.77 -1.78
CA TYR A 138 -13.40 7.70 -1.10
C TYR A 138 -12.28 7.18 -2.00
N ILE A 139 -12.60 6.80 -3.24
CA ILE A 139 -11.64 6.32 -4.23
C ILE A 139 -11.22 7.52 -5.09
N PRO A 140 -9.91 7.85 -5.15
CA PRO A 140 -9.41 8.90 -6.04
C PRO A 140 -9.77 8.64 -7.49
N ASP A 141 -10.02 9.72 -8.22
CA ASP A 141 -10.36 9.64 -9.63
C ASP A 141 -9.15 9.18 -10.45
N TYR A 142 -9.42 8.51 -11.58
CA TYR A 142 -8.36 8.02 -12.46
C TYR A 142 -7.40 9.13 -12.93
N LYS A 143 -7.94 10.34 -13.18
CA LYS A 143 -7.14 11.51 -13.56
C LYS A 143 -6.19 11.95 -12.46
N GLU A 144 -6.61 11.92 -11.19
CA GLU A 144 -5.74 12.24 -10.06
C GLU A 144 -4.58 11.25 -9.98
N LEU A 145 -4.86 9.96 -10.19
CA LEU A 145 -3.85 8.91 -10.20
C LEU A 145 -2.84 9.07 -11.36
N CYS A 146 -3.31 9.42 -12.56
CA CYS A 146 -2.44 9.72 -13.69
C CYS A 146 -1.56 10.96 -13.46
N LEU A 147 -2.12 12.02 -12.87
CA LEU A 147 -1.35 13.21 -12.51
C LEU A 147 -0.26 12.89 -11.48
N LEU A 148 -0.56 12.04 -10.49
CA LEU A 148 0.46 11.53 -9.55
C LEU A 148 1.56 10.72 -10.25
N ASP A 149 1.20 9.98 -11.29
CA ASP A 149 2.12 9.17 -12.10
C ASP A 149 2.89 10.00 -13.16
N GLY A 150 2.64 11.31 -13.23
CA GLY A 150 3.23 12.18 -14.25
C GLY A 150 2.77 11.86 -15.67
N ILE A 151 1.63 11.19 -15.84
CA ILE A 151 1.03 10.91 -17.14
C ILE A 151 0.18 12.12 -17.55
N ASP A 152 0.44 12.62 -18.75
CA ASP A 152 -0.39 13.66 -19.38
C ASP A 152 -1.78 13.10 -19.72
N VAL A 153 -2.78 13.57 -18.98
CA VAL A 153 -4.17 13.13 -19.07
C VAL A 153 -4.92 13.67 -20.30
N ASP A 154 -4.40 14.69 -20.97
CA ASP A 154 -5.05 15.30 -22.14
C ASP A 154 -4.88 14.44 -23.42
N ASN A 155 -3.96 13.46 -23.38
CA ASN A 155 -3.68 12.52 -24.46
C ASN A 155 -4.23 11.10 -24.21
N LEU A 156 -4.84 10.85 -23.05
CA LEU A 156 -5.50 9.58 -22.75
C LEU A 156 -6.88 9.56 -23.42
N GLN A 157 -6.98 8.96 -24.61
CA GLN A 157 -8.27 8.59 -25.18
C GLN A 157 -8.91 7.54 -24.27
N LEU A 158 -9.78 7.98 -23.37
CA LEU A 158 -10.69 7.12 -22.62
C LEU A 158 -11.73 6.59 -23.64
N THR A 159 -11.48 5.40 -24.18
CA THR A 159 -12.43 4.67 -25.04
C THR A 159 -13.56 4.08 -24.23
#